data_AF-A0A966X6P9-F1
#
_entry.id   AF-A0A966X6P9-F1
#
_cell.length_a   1.000
_cell.length_b   1.000
_cell.length_c   1.000
_cell.angle_alpha   90.00
_cell.angle_beta   90.00
_cell.angle_gamma   90.00
#
_symmetry.space_group_name_H-M   'P 1'
#
loop_
_entity.id
_entity.type
_entity.pdbx_description
1 polymer ?
#
loop_
_entity_poly.entity_id
_entity_poly.type
_entity_poly.pdbx_seq_one_letter_code
_entity_poly.pdbx_strand_id
1 'polypeptide(L)'
;MTSNIVNQAGIEVLTPATGAKLVRASGTNFLIGQPPEVLKGLLRAQIDQIHALVLTDSRASDGSLLHNVEFMLYHFLFVSEGLKRGEKLALIGPSGLIADIKRLLKITLLGPDPEQLEAWHTESNQAAEWLDVSIATALKDQDGKPLTVDDLVSSHPFEANQIAFNGVMISHIDRDSYRFCAAEQVQEVSIDADSITPAYPLHLDYLAGRLNKFSVEVLGGASGFSPNEPCTGLALCYNGDYVLIDSIPFLDVHLRARGIAKSQISACFL
;
A
#
# COMPACT_ATOMS: atom_id res chain seq x y z
N MET A 1 -22.21 37.27 -4.66
CA MET A 1 -21.86 36.94 -6.06
C MET A 1 -20.34 36.76 -6.05
N THR A 2 -19.76 35.58 -6.17
CA THR A 2 -19.99 34.52 -7.17
C THR A 2 -19.80 33.14 -6.53
N SER A 3 -20.76 32.25 -6.77
CA SER A 3 -20.67 30.83 -6.46
C SER A 3 -19.55 30.19 -7.28
N ASN A 4 -18.53 29.66 -6.62
CA ASN A 4 -17.63 28.69 -7.25
C ASN A 4 -18.35 27.34 -7.31
N ILE A 5 -19.23 27.20 -8.30
CA ILE A 5 -19.66 25.89 -8.77
C ILE A 5 -18.45 25.31 -9.48
N VAL A 6 -17.63 24.54 -8.74
CA VAL A 6 -16.66 23.65 -9.36
C VAL A 6 -17.48 22.68 -10.18
N ASN A 7 -17.27 22.71 -11.49
CA ASN A 7 -17.96 21.87 -12.46
C ASN A 7 -17.55 20.41 -12.21
N GLN A 8 -18.26 19.71 -11.31
CA GLN A 8 -17.98 18.37 -10.79
C GLN A 8 -18.49 17.23 -11.72
N ALA A 9 -18.51 17.43 -13.03
CA ALA A 9 -19.15 16.48 -13.96
C ALA A 9 -18.16 15.67 -14.81
N GLY A 10 -16.90 15.59 -14.41
CA GLY A 10 -15.83 14.89 -15.15
C GLY A 10 -15.36 13.60 -14.45
N ILE A 11 -15.10 12.54 -15.22
CA ILE A 11 -14.20 11.45 -14.81
C ILE A 11 -12.78 11.86 -15.16
N GLU A 12 -11.92 12.06 -14.15
CA GLU A 12 -10.50 12.36 -14.33
C GLU A 12 -9.67 11.09 -14.07
N VAL A 13 -8.63 10.86 -14.87
CA VAL A 13 -7.69 9.76 -14.66
C VAL A 13 -6.27 10.29 -14.52
N LEU A 14 -5.60 9.90 -13.44
CA LEU A 14 -4.22 10.24 -13.14
C LEU A 14 -3.40 8.95 -12.98
N THR A 15 -2.08 9.06 -13.17
CA THR A 15 -1.15 7.93 -12.96
C THR A 15 -0.20 8.30 -11.83
N PRO A 16 -0.52 7.97 -10.56
CA PRO A 16 0.33 8.34 -9.43
C PRO A 16 1.63 7.54 -9.38
N ALA A 17 1.62 6.31 -9.89
CA ALA A 17 2.77 5.43 -9.99
C ALA A 17 2.58 4.46 -11.16
N THR A 18 3.66 3.89 -11.68
CA THR A 18 3.59 2.74 -12.61
C THR A 18 2.88 1.57 -11.93
N GLY A 19 1.92 0.93 -12.61
CA GLY A 19 1.08 -0.12 -12.03
C GLY A 19 -0.09 0.38 -11.19
N ALA A 20 -0.37 1.70 -11.25
CA ALA A 20 -1.54 2.29 -10.60
C ALA A 20 -2.23 3.34 -11.46
N LYS A 21 -3.53 3.51 -11.24
CA LYS A 21 -4.32 4.62 -11.77
C LYS A 21 -5.19 5.18 -10.67
N LEU A 22 -5.35 6.49 -10.64
CA LEU A 22 -6.33 7.15 -9.80
C LEU A 22 -7.45 7.65 -10.70
N VAL A 23 -8.68 7.22 -10.41
CA VAL A 23 -9.88 7.74 -11.06
C VAL A 23 -10.60 8.66 -10.08
N ARG A 24 -10.91 9.89 -10.49
CA ARG A 24 -11.79 10.79 -9.75
C ARG A 24 -13.12 10.90 -10.47
N ALA A 25 -14.19 10.54 -9.80
CA ALA A 25 -15.54 10.60 -10.35
C ALA A 25 -16.55 10.83 -9.22
N SER A 26 -17.55 11.68 -9.46
CA SER A 26 -18.62 11.98 -8.48
C SER A 26 -18.07 12.36 -7.08
N GLY A 27 -16.98 13.13 -7.03
CA GLY A 27 -16.32 13.53 -5.78
C GLY A 27 -15.58 12.39 -5.05
N THR A 28 -15.47 11.22 -5.65
CA THR A 28 -14.83 10.03 -5.08
C THR A 28 -13.51 9.74 -5.78
N ASN A 29 -12.49 9.40 -4.98
CA ASN A 29 -11.15 9.03 -5.45
C ASN A 29 -10.97 7.51 -5.34
N PHE A 30 -10.84 6.84 -6.48
CA PHE A 30 -10.64 5.41 -6.64
C PHE A 30 -9.20 5.12 -7.04
N LEU A 31 -8.44 4.47 -6.18
CA LEU A 31 -7.08 4.03 -6.50
C LEU A 31 -7.11 2.58 -7.01
N ILE A 32 -6.77 2.38 -8.27
CA ILE A 32 -6.69 1.08 -8.93
C ILE A 32 -5.22 0.65 -8.97
N GLY A 33 -4.92 -0.54 -8.47
CA GLY A 33 -3.55 -1.01 -8.29
C GLY A 33 -2.83 -0.29 -7.15
N GLN A 34 -2.14 -1.06 -6.32
CA GLN A 34 -1.41 -0.58 -5.14
C GLN A 34 0.04 -1.11 -5.17
N PRO A 35 0.85 -0.67 -6.15
CA PRO A 35 2.28 -0.98 -6.18
C PRO A 35 3.00 -0.36 -4.97
N PRO A 36 4.23 -0.79 -4.66
CA PRO A 36 4.98 -0.25 -3.53
C PRO A 36 5.13 1.27 -3.65
N GLU A 37 5.00 1.97 -2.54
CA GLU A 37 5.18 3.42 -2.43
C GLU A 37 4.24 4.28 -3.31
N VAL A 38 3.12 3.73 -3.81
CA VAL A 38 2.11 4.48 -4.59
C VAL A 38 1.60 5.74 -3.87
N LEU A 39 1.55 5.70 -2.53
CA LEU A 39 1.18 6.83 -1.69
C LEU A 39 2.05 8.06 -1.94
N LYS A 40 3.35 7.87 -2.19
CA LYS A 40 4.27 8.99 -2.46
C LYS A 40 3.91 9.71 -3.75
N GLY A 41 3.53 8.95 -4.78
CA GLY A 41 3.00 9.47 -6.04
C GLY A 41 1.72 10.29 -5.85
N LEU A 42 0.80 9.81 -5.01
CA LEU A 42 -0.42 10.53 -4.63
C LEU A 42 -0.09 11.85 -3.92
N LEU A 43 0.78 11.82 -2.91
CA LEU A 43 1.17 13.01 -2.15
C LEU A 43 1.90 14.04 -3.01
N ARG A 44 2.76 13.61 -3.95
CA ARG A 44 3.41 14.49 -4.94
C ARG A 44 2.39 15.16 -5.86
N ALA A 45 1.30 14.47 -6.18
CA ALA A 45 0.18 15.01 -6.94
C ALA A 45 -0.85 15.77 -6.08
N GLN A 46 -0.52 16.05 -4.80
CA GLN A 46 -1.39 16.73 -3.83
C GLN A 46 -2.74 16.02 -3.62
N ILE A 47 -2.68 14.69 -3.52
CA ILE A 47 -3.84 13.82 -3.33
C ILE A 47 -3.71 13.15 -1.97
N ASP A 48 -4.50 13.60 -1.02
CA ASP A 48 -4.44 13.20 0.40
C ASP A 48 -5.69 12.44 0.85
N GLN A 49 -6.67 12.26 -0.03
CA GLN A 49 -7.89 11.51 0.26
C GLN A 49 -8.11 10.39 -0.77
N ILE A 50 -8.20 9.16 -0.28
CA ILE A 50 -8.57 7.99 -1.06
C ILE A 50 -9.77 7.35 -0.38
N HIS A 51 -10.81 7.08 -1.17
CA HIS A 51 -12.09 6.59 -0.66
C HIS A 51 -12.23 5.09 -0.92
N ALA A 52 -11.71 4.62 -2.05
CA ALA A 52 -11.80 3.23 -2.46
C ALA A 52 -10.50 2.75 -3.11
N LEU A 53 -10.11 1.52 -2.76
CA LEU A 53 -9.08 0.75 -3.42
C LEU A 53 -9.75 -0.26 -4.35
N VAL A 54 -9.50 -0.15 -5.65
CA VAL A 54 -9.92 -1.15 -6.65
C VAL A 54 -8.78 -2.14 -6.81
N LEU A 55 -9.05 -3.39 -6.47
CA LEU A 55 -8.07 -4.47 -6.44
C LEU A 55 -7.90 -5.04 -7.86
N THR A 56 -6.65 -5.05 -8.34
CA THR A 56 -6.25 -5.62 -9.63
C THR A 56 -6.37 -7.14 -9.65
N ASP A 57 -6.60 -7.75 -10.81
CA ASP A 57 -6.53 -9.20 -10.97
C ASP A 57 -5.10 -9.69 -10.78
N SER A 58 -4.14 -8.96 -11.35
CA SER A 58 -2.72 -9.23 -11.18
C SER A 58 -2.29 -8.84 -9.76
N ARG A 59 -1.76 -9.82 -9.04
CA ARG A 59 -1.20 -9.65 -7.69
C ARG A 59 0.21 -9.07 -7.70
N ALA A 60 0.94 -9.24 -8.80
CA ALA A 60 2.29 -8.77 -8.97
C ALA A 60 2.61 -8.49 -10.44
N SER A 61 3.53 -7.56 -10.69
CA SER A 61 4.17 -7.29 -11.98
C SER A 61 5.63 -6.90 -11.74
N ASP A 62 6.54 -7.35 -12.61
CA ASP A 62 7.97 -7.02 -12.54
C ASP A 62 8.60 -7.23 -11.14
N GLY A 63 8.28 -8.37 -10.52
CA GLY A 63 8.76 -8.72 -9.17
C GLY A 63 8.17 -7.87 -8.03
N SER A 64 7.25 -6.94 -8.31
CA SER A 64 6.60 -6.06 -7.34
C SER A 64 5.15 -6.47 -7.09
N LEU A 65 4.72 -6.46 -5.83
CA LEU A 65 3.31 -6.68 -5.47
C LEU A 65 2.44 -5.49 -5.91
N LEU A 66 1.22 -5.75 -6.37
CA LEU A 66 0.25 -4.73 -6.77
C LEU A 66 -0.89 -4.54 -5.76
N HIS A 67 -0.82 -5.21 -4.61
CA HIS A 67 -1.83 -5.13 -3.54
C HIS A 67 -1.23 -4.68 -2.20
N ASN A 68 -0.32 -3.70 -2.20
CA ASN A 68 0.23 -3.09 -0.98
C ASN A 68 -0.80 -2.13 -0.35
N VAL A 69 -1.88 -2.69 0.18
CA VAL A 69 -3.01 -1.92 0.73
C VAL A 69 -2.74 -1.36 2.13
N GLU A 70 -1.78 -1.94 2.86
CA GLU A 70 -1.53 -1.65 4.28
C GLU A 70 -1.13 -0.18 4.49
N PHE A 71 -0.17 0.33 3.72
CA PHE A 71 0.26 1.72 3.81
C PHE A 71 -0.84 2.70 3.40
N MET A 72 -1.70 2.33 2.45
CA MET A 72 -2.87 3.14 2.11
C MET A 72 -3.86 3.22 3.27
N LEU A 73 -4.05 2.12 3.98
CA LEU A 73 -4.88 2.10 5.19
C LEU A 73 -4.25 2.92 6.32
N TYR A 74 -2.93 2.81 6.57
CA TYR A 74 -2.26 3.65 7.57
C TYR A 74 -2.41 5.14 7.28
N HIS A 75 -2.24 5.53 6.02
CA HIS A 75 -2.48 6.91 5.61
C HIS A 75 -3.93 7.31 5.90
N PHE A 76 -4.90 6.49 5.48
CA PHE A 76 -6.32 6.73 5.73
C PHE A 76 -6.64 6.90 7.23
N LEU A 77 -6.10 6.03 8.09
CA LEU A 77 -6.38 6.02 9.53
C LEU A 77 -5.70 7.18 10.27
N PHE A 78 -4.41 7.41 10.00
CA PHE A 78 -3.56 8.25 10.86
C PHE A 78 -3.23 9.62 10.28
N VAL A 79 -3.23 9.76 8.94
CA VAL A 79 -2.89 11.02 8.28
C VAL A 79 -4.16 11.70 7.78
N SER A 80 -4.98 10.98 7.02
CA SER A 80 -6.26 11.47 6.54
C SER A 80 -7.36 11.40 7.59
N GLU A 81 -7.13 10.90 8.81
CA GLU A 81 -8.13 10.83 9.90
C GLU A 81 -9.49 10.21 9.54
N GLY A 82 -9.55 9.29 8.56
CA GLY A 82 -10.79 8.71 8.06
C GLY A 82 -11.62 8.02 9.13
N LEU A 83 -10.98 7.24 10.00
CA LEU A 83 -11.66 6.59 11.12
C LEU A 83 -12.28 7.60 12.10
N LYS A 84 -11.61 8.72 12.38
CA LYS A 84 -12.14 9.78 13.26
C LYS A 84 -13.36 10.48 12.65
N ARG A 85 -13.47 10.49 11.32
CA ARG A 85 -14.67 10.95 10.60
C ARG A 85 -15.79 9.90 10.53
N GLY A 86 -15.58 8.70 11.09
CA GLY A 86 -16.54 7.60 11.01
C GLY A 86 -16.59 6.94 9.63
N GLU A 87 -15.55 7.11 8.81
CA GLU A 87 -15.44 6.52 7.48
C GLU A 87 -14.69 5.19 7.52
N LYS A 88 -14.87 4.37 6.49
CA LYS A 88 -14.09 3.15 6.23
C LYS A 88 -13.48 3.21 4.84
N LEU A 89 -12.24 2.74 4.70
CA LEU A 89 -11.63 2.60 3.38
C LEU A 89 -12.33 1.47 2.61
N ALA A 90 -12.87 1.75 1.42
CA ALA A 90 -13.56 0.73 0.64
C ALA A 90 -12.57 -0.17 -0.11
N LEU A 91 -12.79 -1.48 -0.05
CA LEU A 91 -12.12 -2.48 -0.88
C LEU A 91 -13.11 -2.95 -1.95
N ILE A 92 -12.77 -2.72 -3.21
CA ILE A 92 -13.59 -3.07 -4.37
C ILE A 92 -12.85 -4.12 -5.19
N GLY A 93 -13.50 -5.24 -5.51
CA GLY A 93 -12.88 -6.31 -6.29
C GLY A 93 -13.62 -7.64 -6.17
N PRO A 94 -13.06 -8.75 -6.68
CA PRO A 94 -13.60 -10.08 -6.45
C PRO A 94 -13.67 -10.42 -4.97
N SER A 95 -14.75 -11.08 -4.52
CA SER A 95 -14.97 -11.40 -3.10
C SER A 95 -13.82 -12.21 -2.48
N GLY A 96 -13.29 -13.19 -3.21
CA GLY A 96 -12.14 -13.99 -2.76
C GLY A 96 -10.87 -13.15 -2.57
N LEU A 97 -10.64 -12.16 -3.44
CA LEU A 97 -9.48 -11.27 -3.32
C LEU A 97 -9.64 -10.30 -2.15
N ILE A 98 -10.84 -9.75 -1.94
CA ILE A 98 -11.14 -8.94 -0.75
C ILE A 98 -10.88 -9.75 0.53
N ALA A 99 -11.30 -11.02 0.57
CA ALA A 99 -11.06 -11.90 1.71
C ALA A 99 -9.56 -12.14 1.96
N ASP A 100 -8.78 -12.40 0.90
CA ASP A 100 -7.33 -12.54 0.99
C ASP A 100 -6.66 -11.27 1.55
N ILE A 101 -7.07 -10.09 1.08
CA ILE A 101 -6.55 -8.81 1.57
C ILE A 101 -6.93 -8.58 3.03
N LYS A 102 -8.17 -8.86 3.42
CA LYS A 102 -8.58 -8.73 4.83
C LYS A 102 -7.79 -9.68 5.75
N ARG A 103 -7.45 -10.88 5.29
CA ARG A 103 -6.60 -11.81 6.03
C ARG A 103 -5.17 -11.27 6.19
N LEU A 104 -4.61 -10.68 5.13
CA LEU A 104 -3.31 -10.01 5.20
C LEU A 104 -3.34 -8.83 6.19
N LEU A 105 -4.36 -7.97 6.10
CA LEU A 105 -4.56 -6.83 7.00
C LEU A 105 -4.77 -7.27 8.45
N LYS A 106 -5.45 -8.39 8.70
CA LYS A 106 -5.60 -8.93 10.05
C LYS A 106 -4.23 -9.19 10.68
N ILE A 107 -3.35 -9.90 9.98
CA ILE A 107 -2.03 -10.26 10.50
C ILE A 107 -1.14 -9.01 10.64
N THR A 108 -1.14 -8.13 9.63
CA THR A 108 -0.26 -6.95 9.62
C THR A 108 -0.67 -5.86 10.61
N LEU A 109 -1.97 -5.69 10.85
CA LEU A 109 -2.48 -4.65 11.76
C LEU A 109 -2.76 -5.14 13.17
N LEU A 110 -3.34 -6.33 13.30
CA LEU A 110 -3.84 -6.86 14.57
C LEU A 110 -2.95 -7.98 15.10
N GLY A 111 -1.92 -8.37 14.36
CA GLY A 111 -1.09 -9.50 14.71
C GLY A 111 -1.80 -10.85 14.57
N PRO A 112 -1.15 -11.92 15.03
CA PRO A 112 -1.72 -13.26 15.01
C PRO A 112 -2.80 -13.45 16.08
N ASP A 113 -3.77 -14.31 15.79
CA ASP A 113 -4.74 -14.78 16.77
C ASP A 113 -4.26 -16.05 17.51
N PRO A 114 -4.95 -16.47 18.59
CA PRO A 114 -4.56 -17.66 19.35
C PRO A 114 -4.46 -18.94 18.50
N GLU A 115 -5.38 -19.14 17.56
CA GLU A 115 -5.40 -20.34 16.69
C GLU A 115 -4.17 -20.36 15.77
N GLN A 116 -3.77 -19.19 15.26
CA GLN A 116 -2.56 -19.04 14.44
C GLN A 116 -1.30 -19.33 15.26
N LEU A 117 -1.20 -18.80 16.49
CA LEU A 117 -0.04 -19.04 17.35
C LEU A 117 0.10 -20.52 17.72
N GLU A 118 -1.02 -21.19 17.99
CA GLU A 118 -1.07 -22.63 18.23
C GLU A 118 -0.63 -23.42 16.98
N ALA A 119 -1.16 -23.07 15.81
CA ALA A 119 -0.80 -23.71 14.55
C ALA A 119 0.67 -23.51 14.17
N TRP A 120 1.31 -22.43 14.64
CA TRP A 120 2.74 -22.17 14.45
C TRP A 120 3.63 -22.83 15.51
N HIS A 121 3.04 -23.59 16.44
CA HIS A 121 3.73 -24.20 17.57
C HIS A 121 4.50 -23.17 18.41
N THR A 122 3.90 -21.99 18.62
CA THR A 122 4.48 -20.94 19.45
C THR A 122 4.44 -21.38 20.91
N GLU A 123 5.55 -21.24 21.63
CA GLU A 123 5.64 -21.53 23.07
C GLU A 123 4.58 -20.75 23.85
N SER A 124 3.87 -21.40 24.78
CA SER A 124 2.66 -20.84 25.39
C SER A 124 2.89 -19.50 26.09
N ASN A 125 4.04 -19.32 26.75
CA ASN A 125 4.39 -18.07 27.41
C ASN A 125 4.63 -16.94 26.40
N GLN A 126 5.28 -17.25 25.27
CA GLN A 126 5.54 -16.30 24.19
C GLN A 126 4.25 -15.93 23.47
N ALA A 127 3.36 -16.90 23.23
CA ALA A 127 2.06 -16.66 22.64
C ALA A 127 1.21 -15.72 23.49
N ALA A 128 1.19 -15.93 24.82
CA ALA A 128 0.47 -15.06 25.75
C ALA A 128 1.03 -13.63 25.72
N GLU A 129 2.36 -13.47 25.78
CA GLU A 129 3.01 -12.16 25.70
C GLU A 129 2.65 -11.41 24.40
N TRP A 130 2.72 -12.09 23.25
CA TRP A 130 2.41 -11.48 21.97
C TRP A 130 0.94 -11.07 21.83
N LEU A 131 0.02 -11.91 22.34
CA LEU A 131 -1.40 -11.57 22.37
C LEU A 131 -1.68 -10.37 23.26
N ASP A 132 -1.07 -10.31 24.45
CA ASP A 132 -1.22 -9.18 25.37
C ASP A 132 -0.71 -7.88 24.74
N VAL A 133 0.45 -7.90 24.07
CA VAL A 133 0.99 -6.74 23.36
C VAL A 133 0.07 -6.31 22.21
N SER A 134 -0.44 -7.26 21.42
CA SER A 134 -1.38 -6.96 20.33
C SER A 134 -2.63 -6.26 20.86
N ILE A 135 -3.27 -6.81 21.91
CA ILE A 135 -4.49 -6.24 22.50
C ILE A 135 -4.21 -4.86 23.11
N ALA A 136 -3.09 -4.70 23.81
CA ALA A 136 -2.70 -3.44 24.45
C ALA A 136 -2.48 -2.33 23.41
N THR A 137 -1.86 -2.64 22.27
CA THR A 137 -1.47 -1.67 21.22
C THR A 137 -2.52 -1.47 20.12
N ALA A 138 -3.52 -2.36 20.03
CA ALA A 138 -4.59 -2.25 19.05
C ALA A 138 -5.35 -0.91 19.13
N LEU A 139 -5.81 -0.44 17.97
CA LEU A 139 -6.81 0.63 17.88
C LEU A 139 -8.09 0.16 18.57
N LYS A 140 -8.68 1.04 19.38
CA LYS A 140 -9.86 0.74 20.20
C LYS A 140 -11.02 1.66 19.86
N ASP A 141 -12.22 1.15 20.02
CA ASP A 141 -13.43 1.96 19.99
C ASP A 141 -13.59 2.82 21.26
N GLN A 142 -14.73 3.51 21.37
CA GLN A 142 -15.04 4.39 22.50
C GLN A 142 -15.21 3.61 23.82
N ASP A 143 -15.50 2.32 23.76
CA ASP A 143 -15.66 1.43 24.91
C ASP A 143 -14.33 0.74 25.29
N GLY A 144 -13.24 1.04 24.56
CA GLY A 144 -11.92 0.46 24.80
C GLY A 144 -11.73 -0.93 24.20
N LYS A 145 -12.65 -1.40 23.36
CA LYS A 145 -12.55 -2.70 22.70
C LYS A 145 -11.69 -2.60 21.43
N PRO A 146 -10.76 -3.56 21.18
CA PRO A 146 -9.99 -3.60 19.94
C PRO A 146 -10.87 -3.64 18.70
N LEU A 147 -10.54 -2.80 17.72
CA LEU A 147 -11.18 -2.76 16.41
C LEU A 147 -10.75 -3.96 15.57
N THR A 148 -11.69 -4.48 14.78
CA THR A 148 -11.44 -5.53 13.79
C THR A 148 -11.10 -4.92 12.43
N VAL A 149 -10.60 -5.74 11.49
CA VAL A 149 -10.41 -5.28 10.10
C VAL A 149 -11.72 -4.77 9.50
N ASP A 150 -12.85 -5.41 9.81
CA ASP A 150 -14.17 -4.98 9.34
C ASP A 150 -14.63 -3.65 9.91
N ASP A 151 -14.04 -3.18 11.01
CA ASP A 151 -14.29 -1.84 11.54
C ASP A 151 -13.48 -0.77 10.78
N LEU A 152 -12.38 -1.16 10.13
CA LEU A 152 -11.45 -0.27 9.43
C LEU A 152 -11.70 -0.17 7.92
N VAL A 153 -12.18 -1.25 7.30
CA VAL A 153 -12.45 -1.33 5.85
C VAL A 153 -13.88 -1.79 5.57
N SER A 154 -14.42 -1.40 4.40
CA SER A 154 -15.70 -1.90 3.90
C SER A 154 -15.50 -2.75 2.65
N SER A 155 -16.27 -3.84 2.51
CA SER A 155 -16.15 -4.79 1.40
C SER A 155 -17.22 -4.54 0.35
N HIS A 156 -16.81 -4.36 -0.90
CA HIS A 156 -17.70 -4.06 -2.03
C HIS A 156 -17.36 -5.01 -3.19
N PRO A 157 -17.84 -6.27 -3.12
CA PRO A 157 -17.54 -7.26 -4.13
C PRO A 157 -18.20 -6.91 -5.47
N PHE A 158 -17.57 -7.29 -6.58
CA PHE A 158 -18.26 -7.27 -7.86
C PHE A 158 -19.40 -8.30 -7.89
N GLU A 159 -20.58 -7.89 -8.34
CA GLU A 159 -21.71 -8.73 -8.68
C GLU A 159 -21.92 -8.68 -10.20
N ALA A 160 -21.86 -9.84 -10.86
CA ALA A 160 -21.85 -9.91 -12.33
C ALA A 160 -20.83 -8.95 -12.98
N ASN A 161 -19.61 -8.90 -12.40
CA ASN A 161 -18.50 -8.02 -12.80
C ASN A 161 -18.78 -6.52 -12.65
N GLN A 162 -19.76 -6.12 -11.82
CA GLN A 162 -20.11 -4.71 -11.62
C GLN A 162 -20.33 -4.37 -10.15
N ILE A 163 -20.18 -3.09 -9.80
CA ILE A 163 -20.54 -2.55 -8.50
C ILE A 163 -20.89 -1.06 -8.62
N ALA A 164 -21.92 -0.62 -7.91
CA ALA A 164 -22.24 0.79 -7.76
C ALA A 164 -21.68 1.30 -6.43
N PHE A 165 -20.84 2.33 -6.47
CA PHE A 165 -20.24 2.95 -5.28
C PHE A 165 -20.20 4.47 -5.44
N ASN A 166 -20.75 5.20 -4.48
CA ASN A 166 -20.80 6.68 -4.45
C ASN A 166 -21.22 7.33 -5.78
N GLY A 167 -22.27 6.80 -6.42
CA GLY A 167 -22.79 7.34 -7.68
C GLY A 167 -21.92 7.04 -8.91
N VAL A 168 -21.02 6.08 -8.81
CA VAL A 168 -20.18 5.59 -9.91
C VAL A 168 -20.42 4.09 -10.09
N MET A 169 -20.73 3.67 -11.31
CA MET A 169 -20.76 2.27 -11.68
C MET A 169 -19.36 1.85 -12.15
N ILE A 170 -18.79 0.84 -11.50
CA ILE A 170 -17.49 0.28 -11.87
C ILE A 170 -17.75 -1.11 -12.43
N SER A 171 -17.34 -1.34 -13.67
CA SER A 171 -17.39 -2.65 -14.33
C SER A 171 -15.99 -3.19 -14.51
N HIS A 172 -15.76 -4.44 -14.13
CA HIS A 172 -14.60 -5.22 -14.53
C HIS A 172 -14.84 -5.74 -15.96
N ILE A 173 -14.05 -5.29 -16.93
CA ILE A 173 -14.31 -5.51 -18.37
C ILE A 173 -13.32 -6.47 -19.03
N ASP A 174 -12.09 -6.53 -18.52
CA ASP A 174 -11.05 -7.48 -18.91
C ASP A 174 -10.00 -7.54 -17.78
N ARG A 175 -8.97 -8.38 -17.93
CA ARG A 175 -7.86 -8.46 -16.99
C ARG A 175 -7.26 -7.08 -16.72
N ASP A 176 -7.22 -6.71 -15.44
CA ASP A 176 -6.70 -5.44 -14.93
C ASP A 176 -7.30 -4.20 -15.63
N SER A 177 -8.51 -4.34 -16.18
CA SER A 177 -9.20 -3.33 -16.97
C SER A 177 -10.61 -3.09 -16.45
N TYR A 178 -10.91 -1.81 -16.21
CA TYR A 178 -12.13 -1.39 -15.53
C TYR A 178 -12.79 -0.23 -16.29
N ARG A 179 -14.12 -0.23 -16.31
CA ARG A 179 -14.94 0.87 -16.85
C ARG A 179 -15.62 1.59 -15.71
N PHE A 180 -15.43 2.91 -15.64
CA PHE A 180 -16.11 3.81 -14.71
C PHE A 180 -17.19 4.56 -15.48
N CYS A 181 -18.43 4.49 -14.99
CA CYS A 181 -19.54 5.26 -15.51
C CYS A 181 -20.08 6.17 -14.40
N ALA A 182 -20.09 7.48 -14.64
CA ALA A 182 -20.62 8.50 -13.74
C ALA A 182 -21.43 9.51 -14.53
N ALA A 183 -22.71 9.66 -14.19
CA ALA A 183 -23.69 10.39 -15.03
C ALA A 183 -23.66 9.88 -16.49
N GLU A 184 -23.41 10.76 -17.46
CA GLU A 184 -23.32 10.41 -18.90
C GLU A 184 -21.89 10.13 -19.37
N GLN A 185 -20.90 10.16 -18.47
CA GLN A 185 -19.51 9.92 -18.81
C GLN A 185 -19.11 8.47 -18.57
N VAL A 186 -18.26 7.98 -19.47
CA VAL A 186 -17.68 6.65 -19.42
C VAL A 186 -16.18 6.77 -19.63
N GLN A 187 -15.41 6.13 -18.76
CA GLN A 187 -13.96 6.07 -18.85
C GLN A 187 -13.49 4.64 -18.62
N GLU A 188 -12.73 4.11 -19.56
CA GLU A 188 -12.06 2.83 -19.40
C GLU A 188 -10.61 3.06 -18.97
N VAL A 189 -10.14 2.22 -18.06
CA VAL A 189 -8.83 2.31 -17.44
C VAL A 189 -8.24 0.92 -17.36
N SER A 190 -7.07 0.74 -17.95
CA SER A 190 -6.28 -0.48 -17.89
C SER A 190 -4.98 -0.22 -17.13
N ILE A 191 -4.57 -1.19 -16.33
CA ILE A 191 -3.27 -1.18 -15.64
C ILE A 191 -2.25 -1.92 -16.51
N ASP A 192 -1.68 -1.19 -17.45
CA ASP A 192 -0.58 -1.69 -18.29
C ASP A 192 0.74 -1.16 -17.74
N ALA A 193 1.51 -2.03 -17.07
CA ALA A 193 2.85 -1.71 -16.60
C ALA A 193 3.78 -2.91 -16.77
N ASP A 194 4.62 -2.82 -17.80
CA ASP A 194 5.71 -3.77 -18.07
C ASP A 194 6.79 -3.72 -16.99
N SER A 195 6.94 -2.58 -16.30
CA SER A 195 7.89 -2.38 -15.21
C SER A 195 7.28 -1.54 -14.09
N ILE A 196 7.61 -1.88 -12.84
CA ILE A 196 7.19 -1.10 -11.66
C ILE A 196 8.39 -0.33 -11.13
N THR A 197 8.27 0.99 -11.09
CA THR A 197 9.35 1.93 -10.73
C THR A 197 8.96 2.81 -9.54
N PRO A 198 9.94 3.34 -8.79
CA PRO A 198 9.68 4.26 -7.69
C PRO A 198 8.83 5.47 -8.11
N ALA A 199 7.84 5.83 -7.27
CA ALA A 199 6.98 6.99 -7.50
C ALA A 199 7.64 8.34 -7.15
N TYR A 200 8.93 8.33 -6.81
CA TYR A 200 9.74 9.50 -6.45
C TYR A 200 11.03 9.56 -7.28
N PRO A 201 11.65 10.74 -7.40
CA PRO A 201 12.93 10.91 -8.05
C PRO A 201 13.97 10.10 -7.30
N LEU A 202 14.59 9.17 -8.00
CA LEU A 202 15.66 8.35 -7.44
C LEU A 202 17.00 9.02 -7.77
N HIS A 203 17.72 9.44 -6.73
CA HIS A 203 19.05 10.01 -6.86
C HIS A 203 20.10 8.89 -6.86
N LEU A 204 20.65 8.58 -8.02
CA LEU A 204 21.72 7.59 -8.20
C LEU A 204 23.08 8.25 -7.95
N ASP A 205 23.37 8.56 -6.69
CA ASP A 205 24.72 8.96 -6.31
C ASP A 205 25.62 7.71 -6.30
N TYR A 206 26.22 7.40 -7.45
CA TYR A 206 27.21 6.33 -7.60
C TYR A 206 28.51 6.69 -6.88
N LEU A 207 28.48 6.63 -5.56
CA LEU A 207 29.66 6.76 -4.73
C LEU A 207 30.33 5.39 -4.66
N ALA A 208 31.50 5.27 -5.28
CA ALA A 208 32.32 4.07 -5.12
C ALA A 208 32.72 3.96 -3.64
N GLY A 209 32.05 3.05 -2.92
CA GLY A 209 32.34 2.76 -1.53
C GLY A 209 33.79 2.27 -1.37
N ARG A 210 34.43 2.68 -0.27
CA ARG A 210 35.71 2.08 0.14
C ARG A 210 35.43 0.70 0.74
N LEU A 211 36.37 -0.23 0.59
CA LEU A 211 36.31 -1.51 1.29
C LEU A 211 36.36 -1.28 2.80
N ASN A 212 35.20 -1.38 3.45
CA ASN A 212 35.05 -1.20 4.88
C ASN A 212 34.88 -2.58 5.55
N LYS A 213 35.56 -2.81 6.68
CA LYS A 213 35.38 -4.03 7.49
C LYS A 213 34.05 -4.04 8.23
N PHE A 214 33.54 -2.86 8.55
CA PHE A 214 32.26 -2.67 9.20
C PHE A 214 31.71 -1.31 8.77
N SER A 215 30.51 -1.28 8.20
CA SER A 215 29.86 -0.02 7.80
C SER A 215 28.35 -0.19 7.71
N VAL A 216 27.62 0.92 7.78
CA VAL A 216 26.19 0.95 7.49
C VAL A 216 26.00 1.83 6.26
N GLU A 217 25.38 1.26 5.24
CA GLU A 217 24.92 1.98 4.05
C GLU A 217 23.44 2.30 4.23
N VAL A 218 23.10 3.59 4.20
CA VAL A 218 21.71 4.05 4.25
C VAL A 218 21.14 3.99 2.83
N LEU A 219 20.28 3.02 2.56
CA LEU A 219 19.58 2.88 1.27
C LEU A 219 18.43 3.88 1.16
N GLY A 220 17.73 4.09 2.27
CA GLY A 220 16.77 5.17 2.46
C GLY A 220 16.66 5.54 3.93
N GLY A 221 16.24 6.78 4.19
CA GLY A 221 16.26 7.36 5.55
C GLY A 221 15.03 8.18 5.89
N ALA A 222 14.01 8.17 5.03
CA ALA A 222 12.81 8.95 5.22
C ALA A 222 11.65 8.08 5.74
N SER A 223 10.57 8.74 6.15
CA SER A 223 9.33 8.06 6.48
C SER A 223 8.69 7.43 5.23
N GLY A 224 7.89 6.39 5.41
CA GLY A 224 6.97 5.89 4.36
C GLY A 224 6.01 6.96 3.83
N PHE A 225 5.78 8.01 4.61
CA PHE A 225 4.92 9.15 4.26
C PHE A 225 5.68 10.32 3.61
N SER A 226 7.01 10.25 3.49
CA SER A 226 7.79 11.30 2.83
C SER A 226 7.66 11.17 1.30
N PRO A 227 7.09 12.16 0.59
CA PRO A 227 6.72 12.01 -0.82
C PRO A 227 7.91 11.95 -1.79
N ASN A 228 9.08 12.46 -1.40
CA ASN A 228 10.19 12.71 -2.31
C ASN A 228 11.43 11.87 -2.03
N GLU A 229 11.40 11.03 -1.01
CA GLU A 229 12.59 10.32 -0.52
C GLU A 229 12.25 8.85 -0.26
N PRO A 230 13.19 7.92 -0.47
CA PRO A 230 13.01 6.51 -0.13
C PRO A 230 12.72 6.30 1.36
N CYS A 231 11.83 5.35 1.68
CA CYS A 231 11.59 4.99 3.08
C CYS A 231 12.83 4.34 3.71
N THR A 232 12.83 4.14 5.02
CA THR A 232 13.97 3.53 5.70
C THR A 232 14.37 2.21 5.07
N GLY A 233 15.68 2.04 4.88
CA GLY A 233 16.29 0.75 4.62
C GLY A 233 17.79 0.86 4.73
N LEU A 234 18.41 -0.10 5.41
CA LEU A 234 19.83 -0.08 5.71
C LEU A 234 20.50 -1.36 5.24
N ALA A 235 21.74 -1.25 4.80
CA ALA A 235 22.60 -2.38 4.51
C ALA A 235 23.83 -2.34 5.43
N LEU A 236 23.85 -3.22 6.43
CA LEU A 236 24.97 -3.39 7.36
C LEU A 236 26.01 -4.30 6.71
N CYS A 237 27.21 -3.77 6.49
CA CYS A 237 28.37 -4.50 6.00
C CYS A 237 29.22 -5.01 7.17
N TYR A 238 29.60 -6.28 7.14
CA TYR A 238 30.67 -6.85 7.97
C TYR A 238 31.59 -7.71 7.10
N ASN A 239 32.86 -7.32 6.99
CA ASN A 239 33.89 -7.97 6.17
C ASN A 239 33.47 -8.23 4.71
N GLY A 240 32.65 -7.37 4.13
CA GLY A 240 32.19 -7.46 2.73
C GLY A 240 30.88 -8.22 2.53
N ASP A 241 30.37 -8.87 3.58
CA ASP A 241 29.02 -9.45 3.60
C ASP A 241 28.02 -8.42 4.10
N TYR A 242 26.87 -8.34 3.43
CA TYR A 242 25.82 -7.38 3.76
C TYR A 242 24.60 -8.06 4.35
N VAL A 243 24.05 -7.42 5.36
CA VAL A 243 22.78 -7.76 5.99
C VAL A 243 21.83 -6.59 5.79
N LEU A 244 20.62 -6.86 5.28
CA LEU A 244 19.58 -5.83 5.18
C LEU A 244 18.86 -5.68 6.52
N ILE A 245 18.63 -4.42 6.91
CA ILE A 245 17.79 -4.05 8.05
C ILE A 245 16.69 -3.17 7.49
N ASP A 246 15.44 -3.59 7.65
CA ASP A 246 14.24 -2.97 7.07
C ASP A 246 14.33 -2.91 5.54
N SER A 247 13.83 -3.95 4.85
CA SER A 247 14.00 -4.04 3.39
C SER A 247 13.10 -3.04 2.68
N ILE A 248 13.75 -2.09 2.02
CA ILE A 248 13.09 -1.04 1.25
C ILE A 248 12.48 -1.59 -0.06
N PRO A 249 11.30 -1.10 -0.50
CA PRO A 249 10.83 -1.28 -1.86
C PRO A 249 11.86 -0.85 -2.91
N PHE A 250 11.83 -1.48 -4.08
CA PHE A 250 12.80 -1.22 -5.16
C PHE A 250 14.27 -1.45 -4.74
N LEU A 251 14.48 -2.39 -3.81
CA LEU A 251 15.78 -2.74 -3.23
C LEU A 251 16.90 -2.84 -4.28
N ASP A 252 16.65 -3.51 -5.40
CA ASP A 252 17.62 -3.68 -6.49
C ASP A 252 18.22 -2.37 -6.99
N VAL A 253 17.35 -1.36 -7.11
CA VAL A 253 17.69 -0.04 -7.61
C VAL A 253 18.55 0.68 -6.58
N HIS A 254 18.16 0.59 -5.31
CA HIS A 254 18.90 1.18 -4.19
C HIS A 254 20.26 0.53 -3.95
N LEU A 255 20.35 -0.81 -4.02
CA LEU A 255 21.62 -1.53 -3.92
C LEU A 255 22.57 -1.18 -5.08
N ARG A 256 22.03 -1.12 -6.31
CA ARG A 256 22.80 -0.74 -7.50
C ARG A 256 23.35 0.69 -7.39
N ALA A 257 22.57 1.62 -6.84
CA ALA A 257 23.01 3.00 -6.59
C ALA A 257 24.25 3.03 -5.67
N ARG A 258 24.39 2.05 -4.77
CA ARG A 258 25.53 1.90 -3.84
C ARG A 258 26.61 0.94 -4.29
N GLY A 259 26.50 0.39 -5.51
CA GLY A 259 27.46 -0.59 -6.02
C GLY A 259 27.45 -1.91 -5.25
N ILE A 260 26.36 -2.23 -4.54
CA ILE A 260 26.20 -3.48 -3.79
C ILE A 260 25.49 -4.47 -4.70
N ALA A 261 26.11 -5.63 -4.94
CA ALA A 261 25.45 -6.71 -5.66
C ALA A 261 24.51 -7.48 -4.74
N LYS A 262 23.34 -7.91 -5.25
CA LYS A 262 22.40 -8.72 -4.46
C LYS A 262 23.01 -10.00 -3.88
N SER A 263 23.98 -10.58 -4.59
CA SER A 263 24.71 -11.78 -4.15
C SER A 263 25.60 -11.54 -2.93
N GLN A 264 25.82 -10.28 -2.52
CA GLN A 264 26.53 -9.95 -1.29
C GLN A 264 25.58 -9.86 -0.08
N ILE A 265 24.26 -9.93 -0.30
CA ILE A 265 23.28 -9.94 0.79
C ILE A 265 23.20 -11.36 1.35
N SER A 266 23.57 -11.53 2.61
CA SER A 266 23.58 -12.82 3.32
C SER A 266 22.35 -13.04 4.20
N ALA A 267 21.69 -11.96 4.65
CA ALA A 267 20.49 -12.02 5.48
C ALA A 267 19.64 -10.76 5.36
N CYS A 268 18.37 -10.87 5.78
CA CYS A 268 17.43 -9.77 5.92
C CYS A 268 16.79 -9.81 7.31
N PHE A 269 16.75 -8.67 7.98
CA PHE A 269 16.05 -8.44 9.24
C PHE A 269 14.95 -7.41 8.99
N LEU A 270 13.71 -7.77 9.31
CA LEU A 270 12.50 -6.94 9.17
C LEU A 270 11.97 -6.60 10.56
#